data_AF-A0A2D9F0Y5-F1
#
_entry.id   AF-A0A2D9F0Y5-F1
#
_cell.length_a   1.000
_cell.length_b   1.000
_cell.length_c   1.000
_cell.angle_alpha   90.00
_cell.angle_beta   90.00
_cell.angle_gamma   90.00
#
_symmetry.space_group_name_H-M   'P 1'
#
loop_
_entity.id
_entity.type
_entity.pdbx_description
1 polymer ?
#
loop_
_entity_poly.entity_id
_entity_poly.type
_entity_poly.pdbx_seq_one_letter_code
_entity_poly.pdbx_strand_id
1 'polypeptide(L)'
;MSSYEEELRRQQQFLRKAEMLISQANREIIGPLIPDITEARVINFARAVAHLRGRYLQAAFNITNVADGHAPSDAEITNLRKYRDIYEEAKKAYEELTHAIERGYIHISDEE
;
A
#
# COMPACT_ATOMS: atom_id res chain seq x y z
N MET A 1 11.01 -25.24 35.39
CA MET A 1 11.06 -24.44 34.15
C MET A 1 12.39 -23.70 34.16
N SER A 2 13.11 -23.68 33.04
CA SER A 2 14.39 -22.95 32.96
C SER A 2 14.13 -21.45 33.00
N SER A 3 15.02 -20.66 33.64
CA SER A 3 14.97 -19.18 33.63
C SER A 3 14.78 -18.63 32.21
N TYR A 4 15.36 -19.30 31.21
CA TYR A 4 15.23 -18.96 29.80
C TYR A 4 13.80 -19.15 29.26
N GLU A 5 13.09 -20.19 29.67
CA GLU A 5 11.70 -20.47 29.25
C GLU A 5 10.71 -19.46 29.84
N GLU A 6 10.99 -18.94 31.04
CA GLU A 6 10.19 -17.90 31.68
C GLU A 6 10.40 -16.55 31.00
N GLU A 7 11.64 -16.22 30.64
CA GLU A 7 12.00 -15.01 29.93
C GLU A 7 11.37 -14.98 28.52
N LEU A 8 11.44 -16.09 27.79
CA LEU A 8 10.79 -16.26 26.48
C LEU A 8 9.27 -16.07 26.57
N ARG A 9 8.63 -16.62 27.62
CA ARG A 9 7.18 -16.42 27.84
C ARG A 9 6.83 -14.97 28.12
N ARG A 10 7.61 -14.27 28.94
CA ARG A 10 7.41 -12.83 29.21
C ARG A 10 7.57 -12.00 27.94
N GLN A 11 8.58 -12.30 27.12
CA GLN A 11 8.80 -11.63 25.84
C GLN A 11 7.60 -11.84 24.90
N GLN A 12 7.12 -13.07 24.74
CA GLN A 12 5.95 -13.36 23.90
C GLN A 12 4.67 -12.68 24.41
N GLN A 13 4.45 -12.63 25.73
CA GLN A 13 3.33 -11.91 26.32
C GLN A 13 3.41 -10.40 26.08
N PHE A 14 4.61 -9.83 26.23
CA PHE A 14 4.85 -8.43 25.96
C PHE A 14 4.58 -8.08 24.50
N LEU A 15 5.09 -8.88 23.55
CA LEU A 15 4.86 -8.67 22.12
C LEU A 15 3.36 -8.70 21.79
N ARG A 16 2.61 -9.69 22.27
CA ARG A 16 1.14 -9.75 22.05
C ARG A 16 0.42 -8.53 22.61
N LYS A 17 0.79 -8.08 23.82
CA LYS A 17 0.19 -6.88 24.43
C LYS A 17 0.54 -5.63 23.62
N ALA A 18 1.78 -5.50 23.18
CA ALA A 18 2.22 -4.39 22.35
C ALA A 18 1.45 -4.35 21.01
N GLU A 19 1.28 -5.49 20.35
CA GLU A 19 0.51 -5.58 19.11
C GLU A 19 -0.95 -5.14 19.28
N MET A 20 -1.60 -5.56 20.37
CA MET A 20 -2.97 -5.10 20.68
C MET A 20 -3.03 -3.59 20.89
N LEU A 21 -2.10 -3.02 21.66
CA LEU A 21 -2.06 -1.58 21.93
C LEU A 21 -1.76 -0.76 20.67
N ILE A 22 -0.87 -1.27 19.80
CA ILE A 22 -0.58 -0.65 18.50
C ILE A 22 -1.81 -0.67 17.61
N SER A 23 -2.52 -1.80 17.53
CA SER A 23 -3.74 -1.92 16.71
C SER A 23 -4.84 -0.98 17.21
N GLN A 24 -5.03 -0.88 18.52
CA GLN A 24 -5.96 0.06 19.13
C GLN A 24 -5.59 1.52 18.81
N ALA A 25 -4.34 1.92 19.02
CA ALA A 25 -3.88 3.27 18.75
C ALA A 25 -4.04 3.66 17.27
N ASN A 26 -3.70 2.74 16.36
CA ASN A 26 -3.90 2.97 14.93
C ASN A 26 -5.39 3.14 14.58
N ARG A 27 -6.28 2.35 15.17
CA ARG A 27 -7.73 2.51 14.94
C ARG A 27 -8.27 3.84 15.44
N GLU A 28 -7.82 4.30 16.60
CA GLU A 28 -8.20 5.59 17.18
C GLU A 28 -7.68 6.78 16.34
N ILE A 29 -6.50 6.66 15.73
CA ILE A 29 -5.86 7.74 14.95
C ILE A 29 -6.32 7.73 13.48
N ILE A 30 -6.35 6.57 12.85
CA ILE A 30 -6.65 6.43 11.41
C ILE A 30 -8.16 6.47 11.15
N GLY A 31 -8.97 5.88 12.02
CA GLY A 31 -10.42 5.77 11.84
C GLY A 31 -11.13 7.11 11.55
N PRO A 32 -10.81 8.21 12.25
CA PRO A 32 -11.40 9.53 11.94
C PRO A 32 -10.90 10.17 10.63
N LEU A 33 -9.78 9.70 10.07
CA LEU A 33 -9.13 10.30 8.89
C LEU A 33 -9.60 9.70 7.57
N ILE A 34 -10.13 8.47 7.60
CA ILE A 34 -10.55 7.75 6.40
C ILE A 34 -11.97 7.20 6.60
N PRO A 35 -12.76 7.05 5.52
CA PRO A 35 -14.05 6.39 5.60
C PRO A 35 -13.88 4.90 5.95
N ASP A 36 -14.97 4.30 6.45
CA ASP A 36 -15.03 2.85 6.65
C ASP A 36 -14.70 2.11 5.35
N ILE A 37 -13.97 1.01 5.48
CA ILE A 37 -13.55 0.21 4.35
C ILE A 37 -14.64 -0.79 4.00
N THR A 38 -15.03 -0.77 2.73
CA THR A 38 -15.96 -1.70 2.11
C THR A 38 -15.28 -2.39 0.93
N GLU A 39 -15.80 -3.54 0.50
CA GLU A 39 -15.27 -4.25 -0.68
C GLU A 39 -15.23 -3.33 -1.91
N ALA A 40 -16.28 -2.52 -2.12
CA ALA A 40 -16.36 -1.56 -3.21
C ALA A 40 -15.22 -0.53 -3.16
N ARG A 41 -14.86 -0.03 -1.97
CA ARG A 41 -13.73 0.93 -1.81
C ARG A 41 -12.39 0.28 -2.11
N VAL A 42 -12.17 -0.96 -1.66
CA VAL A 42 -10.95 -1.72 -1.95
C VAL A 42 -10.81 -1.94 -3.46
N ILE A 43 -11.88 -2.40 -4.13
CA ILE A 43 -11.90 -2.60 -5.58
C ILE A 43 -11.65 -1.30 -6.33
N ASN A 44 -12.26 -0.19 -5.90
CA ASN A 44 -12.08 1.11 -6.55
C ASN A 44 -10.64 1.61 -6.43
N PHE A 45 -9.98 1.41 -5.29
CA PHE A 45 -8.56 1.75 -5.14
C PHE A 45 -7.69 0.83 -6.02
N ALA A 46 -7.93 -0.49 -6.02
CA ALA A 46 -7.22 -1.42 -6.88
C ALA A 46 -7.34 -1.04 -8.38
N ARG A 47 -8.53 -0.61 -8.82
CA ARG A 47 -8.77 -0.08 -10.18
C ARG A 47 -7.97 1.19 -10.45
N ALA A 48 -7.92 2.13 -9.50
CA ALA A 48 -7.12 3.34 -9.64
C ALA A 48 -5.62 3.01 -9.83
N VAL A 49 -5.07 2.11 -9.01
CA VAL A 49 -3.69 1.61 -9.15
C VAL A 49 -3.47 0.94 -10.50
N ALA A 50 -4.42 0.13 -10.97
CA ALA A 50 -4.35 -0.53 -12.27
C ALA A 50 -4.34 0.47 -13.44
N HIS A 51 -5.14 1.53 -13.39
CA HIS A 51 -5.12 2.59 -14.39
C HIS A 51 -3.78 3.33 -14.42
N LEU A 52 -3.21 3.65 -13.26
CA LEU A 52 -1.90 4.29 -13.16
C LEU A 52 -0.78 3.40 -13.71
N ARG A 53 -0.82 2.10 -13.37
CA ARG A 53 0.07 1.08 -13.93
C ARG A 53 -0.02 1.05 -15.46
N GLY A 54 -1.24 1.05 -16.00
CA GLY A 54 -1.47 1.08 -17.44
C GLY A 54 -0.84 2.30 -18.12
N ARG A 55 -0.98 3.50 -17.54
CA ARG A 55 -0.36 4.72 -18.07
C ARG A 55 1.16 4.68 -18.04
N TYR A 56 1.74 4.19 -16.94
CA TYR A 56 3.19 4.01 -16.85
C TYR A 56 3.71 3.03 -17.88
N LEU A 57 3.08 1.85 -18.02
CA LEU A 57 3.45 0.85 -19.01
C LEU A 57 3.29 1.39 -20.44
N GLN A 58 2.21 2.11 -20.74
CA GLN A 58 2.01 2.75 -22.04
C GLN A 58 3.15 3.73 -22.35
N ALA A 59 3.52 4.60 -21.41
CA ALA A 59 4.64 5.52 -21.59
C ALA A 59 5.98 4.78 -21.77
N ALA A 60 6.19 3.68 -21.05
CA ALA A 60 7.36 2.84 -21.21
C ALA A 60 7.43 2.23 -22.61
N PHE A 61 6.32 1.70 -23.13
CA PHE A 61 6.24 1.17 -24.50
C PHE A 61 6.48 2.26 -25.55
N ASN A 62 5.95 3.46 -25.37
CA ASN A 62 6.14 4.55 -26.34
C ASN A 62 7.62 4.92 -26.52
N ILE A 63 8.43 4.83 -25.46
CA ILE A 63 9.87 5.10 -25.57
C ILE A 63 10.68 3.93 -26.12
N THR A 64 10.09 2.73 -26.31
CA THR A 64 10.81 1.57 -26.86
C THR A 64 11.02 1.63 -28.38
N ASN A 65 10.53 2.66 -29.06
CA ASN A 65 10.85 2.96 -30.46
C ASN A 65 12.35 3.25 -30.71
N VAL A 66 13.22 3.15 -29.68
CA VAL A 66 14.69 3.10 -29.85
C VAL A 66 15.16 1.97 -30.77
N ALA A 67 14.33 0.94 -30.99
CA ALA A 67 14.60 -0.06 -32.03
C ALA A 67 14.83 0.56 -33.43
N ASP A 68 14.31 1.77 -33.67
CA ASP A 68 14.48 2.55 -34.89
C ASP A 68 15.66 3.55 -34.81
N GLY A 69 16.56 3.41 -33.82
CA GLY A 69 17.79 4.20 -33.69
C GLY A 69 17.64 5.61 -33.10
N HIS A 70 16.44 5.98 -32.67
CA HIS A 70 16.16 7.31 -32.09
C HIS A 70 16.10 7.23 -30.57
N ALA A 71 16.90 8.06 -29.88
CA ALA A 71 16.79 8.20 -28.44
C ALA A 71 15.44 8.85 -28.07
N PRO A 72 14.83 8.48 -26.93
CA PRO A 72 13.63 9.16 -26.46
C PRO A 72 13.91 10.64 -26.22
N SER A 73 12.94 11.48 -26.54
CA SER A 73 13.00 12.91 -26.20
C SER A 73 12.97 13.14 -24.69
N ASP A 74 13.49 14.28 -24.24
CA ASP A 74 13.43 14.68 -22.84
C ASP A 74 11.99 14.75 -22.31
N ALA A 75 11.04 15.12 -23.16
CA ALA A 75 9.61 15.14 -22.83
C ALA A 75 9.07 13.74 -22.55
N GLU A 76 9.46 12.74 -23.34
CA GLU A 76 9.04 11.35 -23.14
C GLU A 76 9.64 10.76 -21.86
N ILE A 77 10.93 10.99 -21.59
CA ILE A 77 11.58 10.59 -20.34
C ILE A 77 10.93 11.28 -19.13
N THR A 78 10.59 12.57 -19.25
CA THR A 78 9.90 13.33 -18.20
C THR A 78 8.52 12.75 -17.91
N ASN A 79 7.75 12.45 -18.94
CA ASN A 79 6.43 11.82 -18.80
C ASN A 79 6.53 10.42 -18.19
N LEU A 80 7.51 9.61 -18.61
CA LEU A 80 7.74 8.28 -18.04
C LEU A 80 8.00 8.37 -16.53
N ARG A 81 8.90 9.25 -16.10
CA ARG A 81 9.21 9.48 -14.68
C ARG A 81 7.97 9.92 -13.92
N LYS A 82 7.23 10.90 -14.43
CA LYS A 82 5.98 11.36 -13.82
C LYS A 82 4.98 10.21 -13.61
N TYR A 83 4.75 9.37 -14.61
CA TYR A 83 3.81 8.26 -14.48
C TYR A 83 4.31 7.18 -13.52
N ARG A 84 5.61 6.89 -13.52
CA ARG A 84 6.23 5.98 -12.55
C ARG A 84 6.00 6.49 -11.12
N ASP A 85 6.30 7.76 -10.85
CA ASP A 85 6.24 8.30 -9.50
C ASP A 85 4.81 8.28 -8.96
N ILE A 86 3.81 8.66 -9.77
CA ILE A 86 2.40 8.58 -9.36
C ILE A 86 1.96 7.12 -9.14
N TYR A 87 2.38 6.21 -10.01
CA TYR A 87 2.05 4.79 -9.88
C TYR A 87 2.65 4.16 -8.61
N GLU A 88 3.93 4.38 -8.34
CA GLU A 88 4.62 3.80 -7.19
C GLU A 88 4.05 4.34 -5.87
N GLU A 89 3.71 5.63 -5.78
CA GLU A 89 3.08 6.20 -4.59
C GLU A 89 1.67 5.61 -4.36
N ALA A 90 0.87 5.48 -5.42
CA ALA A 90 -0.46 4.85 -5.30
C ALA A 90 -0.37 3.36 -4.94
N LYS A 91 0.62 2.64 -5.47
CA LYS A 91 0.88 1.23 -5.16
C LYS A 91 1.24 1.06 -3.69
N LYS A 92 2.19 1.85 -3.17
CA LYS A 92 2.57 1.81 -1.74
C LYS A 92 1.39 2.14 -0.83
N ALA A 93 0.58 3.14 -1.18
CA ALA A 93 -0.60 3.48 -0.40
C ALA A 93 -1.64 2.33 -0.38
N TYR A 94 -1.78 1.58 -1.48
CA TYR A 94 -2.64 0.40 -1.53
C TYR A 94 -2.07 -0.78 -0.72
N GLU A 95 -0.76 -0.98 -0.74
CA GLU A 95 -0.07 -1.96 0.12
C GLU A 95 -0.27 -1.63 1.60
N GLU A 96 -0.14 -0.36 1.98
CA GLU A 96 -0.38 0.10 3.36
C GLU A 96 -1.85 -0.05 3.77
N LEU A 97 -2.80 0.21 2.86
CA LEU A 97 -4.22 -0.08 3.12
C LEU A 97 -4.43 -1.57 3.40
N THR A 98 -3.84 -2.45 2.59
CA THR A 98 -3.96 -3.90 2.76
C THR A 98 -3.36 -4.33 4.11
N HIS A 99 -2.20 -3.79 4.46
CA HIS A 99 -1.58 -4.02 5.76
C HIS A 99 -2.47 -3.54 6.92
N ALA A 100 -3.07 -2.36 6.80
CA ALA A 100 -3.97 -1.81 7.81
C ALA A 100 -5.23 -2.69 8.00
N ILE A 101 -5.77 -3.27 6.92
CA ILE A 101 -6.85 -4.26 6.97
C ILE A 101 -6.38 -5.51 7.73
N GLU A 102 -5.27 -6.12 7.32
CA GLU A 102 -4.73 -7.35 7.91
C GLU A 102 -4.44 -7.23 9.42
N ARG A 103 -4.01 -6.04 9.85
CA ARG A 103 -3.67 -5.75 11.24
C ARG A 103 -4.85 -5.21 12.07
N GLY A 104 -6.02 -5.04 11.45
CA GLY A 104 -7.23 -4.54 12.11
C GLY A 104 -7.14 -3.06 12.54
N TYR A 105 -6.29 -2.27 11.87
CA TYR A 105 -6.09 -0.85 12.16
C TYR A 105 -7.26 0.01 11.72
N ILE A 106 -8.16 -0.52 10.90
CA ILE A 106 -9.26 0.22 10.29
C ILE A 106 -10.55 -0.57 10.40
N HIS A 107 -11.68 0.14 10.43
CA HIS A 107 -12.98 -0.51 10.50
C HIS A 107 -13.40 -0.99 9.11
N ILE A 108 -13.90 -2.23 9.05
CA ILE A 108 -14.49 -2.83 7.86
C ILE A 108 -16.00 -2.85 8.07
N SER A 109 -16.74 -2.32 7.10
CA SER A 109 -18.19 -2.34 7.07
C SER A 109 -18.67 -3.33 6.01
N ASP A 110 -19.76 -4.03 6.32
CA ASP A 110 -20.46 -4.94 5.40
C ASP A 110 -21.49 -4.19 4.53
N GLU A 111 -21.68 -2.88 4.74
CA GLU A 111 -22.64 -2.07 3.99
C GLU A 111 -22.03 -1.58 2.66
N GLU A 112 -22.80 -1.69 1.57
CA GLU A 112 -22.41 -1.27 0.20
C GLU A 112 -22.31 0.25 0.02
#